data_AF-A0A4D6YE83-F1
#
_entry.id   AF-A0A4D6YE83-F1
#
_cell.length_a   1.000
_cell.length_b   1.000
_cell.length_c   1.000
_cell.angle_alpha   90.00
_cell.angle_beta   90.00
_cell.angle_gamma   90.00
#
_symmetry.space_group_name_H-M   'P 1'
#
loop_
_entity.id
_entity.type
_entity.pdbx_description
1 polymer ?
#
loop_
_entity_poly.entity_id
_entity_poly.type
_entity_poly.pdbx_seq_one_letter_code
_entity_poly.pdbx_strand_id
1 'polypeptide(L)'
;MENAVYKSMIAANQLLEKQTVIANNLANISTTGFKEKFICAIQNQNIKNLYNNYNTIIKEYHNLSSGILNHTRRNLDVFIKNDGWLTVKDLDGQEAYTKNGHLKISSNKKLTIQGNEVVGNNCNIEIPNNITLKILSNGIITSTIKKNKHIIENKIGSLKLVRIPSQDLIQKENGLFYIRKNYDSLNKYHQTINHNNEIRIQSGMLEESNVNASQNMIEMISNARQFEMQMKMISMCDQNAEYANHLININN
;
A
#
# COMPACT_ATOMS: atom_id res chain seq x y z
N MET A 1 11.35 -38.22 7.83
CA MET A 1 11.53 -37.09 8.77
C MET A 1 11.92 -35.80 8.06
N GLU A 2 12.86 -35.83 7.11
CA GLU A 2 13.27 -34.67 6.30
C GLU A 2 12.10 -33.90 5.67
N ASN A 3 11.11 -34.60 5.11
CA ASN A 3 9.93 -33.96 4.51
C ASN A 3 9.05 -33.21 5.54
N ALA A 4 9.04 -33.65 6.81
CA ALA A 4 8.28 -32.98 7.88
C ALA A 4 9.02 -31.73 8.38
N VAL A 5 10.34 -31.82 8.58
CA VAL A 5 11.19 -30.66 8.92
C VAL A 5 11.13 -29.61 7.82
N TYR A 6 11.27 -30.03 6.56
CA TYR A 6 11.18 -29.14 5.40
C TYR A 6 9.84 -28.42 5.29
N LYS A 7 8.72 -29.13 5.46
CA LYS A 7 7.37 -28.51 5.48
C LYS A 7 7.21 -27.51 6.62
N SER A 8 7.69 -27.88 7.81
CA SER A 8 7.62 -27.01 8.99
C SER A 8 8.47 -25.75 8.78
N MET A 9 9.63 -25.87 8.12
CA MET A 9 10.48 -24.75 7.76
C MET A 9 9.83 -23.82 6.73
N ILE A 10 9.20 -24.36 5.67
CA ILE A 10 8.44 -23.54 4.70
C ILE A 10 7.30 -22.79 5.40
N ALA A 11 6.52 -23.49 6.23
CA ALA A 11 5.42 -22.89 6.97
C ALA A 11 5.95 -21.80 7.93
N ALA A 12 7.05 -22.05 8.63
CA ALA A 12 7.69 -21.07 9.50
C ALA A 12 8.13 -19.81 8.75
N ASN A 13 8.76 -19.96 7.59
CA ASN A 13 9.14 -18.81 6.74
C ASN A 13 7.92 -18.02 6.28
N GLN A 14 6.84 -18.68 5.87
CA GLN A 14 5.58 -18.01 5.51
C GLN A 14 4.96 -17.26 6.68
N LEU A 15 5.01 -17.82 7.89
CA LEU A 15 4.54 -17.16 9.11
C LEU A 15 5.39 -15.94 9.44
N LEU A 16 6.71 -15.97 9.20
CA LEU A 16 7.57 -14.79 9.34
C LEU A 16 7.21 -13.69 8.35
N GLU A 17 6.99 -14.03 7.08
CA GLU A 17 6.50 -13.04 6.10
C GLU A 17 5.13 -12.48 6.47
N LYS A 18 4.23 -13.33 7.00
CA LYS A 18 2.94 -12.86 7.50
C LYS A 18 3.10 -11.91 8.68
N GLN A 19 4.06 -12.19 9.56
CA GLN A 19 4.38 -11.34 10.70
C GLN A 19 4.84 -9.95 10.24
N THR A 20 5.69 -9.85 9.22
CA THR A 20 6.16 -8.56 8.71
C THR A 20 5.03 -7.74 8.10
N VAL A 21 4.09 -8.39 7.39
CA VAL A 21 2.91 -7.72 6.84
C VAL A 21 1.99 -7.19 7.94
N ILE A 22 1.68 -7.99 8.97
CA ILE A 22 0.85 -7.56 10.10
C ILE A 22 1.51 -6.42 10.88
N ALA A 23 2.82 -6.53 11.13
CA ALA A 23 3.59 -5.48 11.80
C ALA A 23 3.56 -4.16 10.99
N ASN A 24 3.71 -4.25 9.66
CA ASN A 24 3.64 -3.09 8.78
C ASN A 24 2.24 -2.45 8.78
N ASN A 25 1.16 -3.25 8.80
CA ASN A 25 -0.21 -2.74 8.93
C ASN A 25 -0.39 -1.97 10.25
N LEU A 26 0.03 -2.56 11.38
CA LEU A 26 -0.07 -1.95 12.70
C LEU A 26 0.74 -0.65 12.81
N ALA A 27 1.96 -0.62 12.26
CA ALA A 27 2.80 0.57 12.24
C ALA A 27 2.16 1.74 11.47
N ASN A 28 1.33 1.44 10.47
CA ASN A 28 0.71 2.42 9.59
C ASN A 28 -0.78 2.68 9.89
N ILE A 29 -1.28 2.29 11.06
CA ILE A 29 -2.69 2.51 11.41
C ILE A 29 -3.06 4.00 11.47
N SER A 30 -2.14 4.86 11.90
CA SER A 30 -2.37 6.30 11.96
C SER A 30 -1.93 7.03 10.68
N THR A 31 -1.46 6.29 9.67
CA THR A 31 -0.99 6.87 8.40
C THR A 31 -2.18 7.16 7.51
N THR A 32 -2.38 8.43 7.17
CA THR A 32 -3.45 8.90 6.28
C THR A 32 -3.33 8.27 4.89
N GLY A 33 -4.42 7.68 4.39
CA GLY A 33 -4.47 7.04 3.07
C GLY A 33 -3.72 5.71 2.96
N PHE A 34 -3.27 5.12 4.08
CA PHE A 34 -2.70 3.77 4.07
C PHE A 34 -3.78 2.72 3.78
N LYS A 35 -3.42 1.70 2.99
CA LYS A 35 -4.28 0.58 2.65
C LYS A 35 -3.70 -0.71 3.19
N GLU A 36 -4.49 -1.39 4.00
CA GLU A 36 -4.17 -2.66 4.64
C GLU A 36 -3.69 -3.68 3.60
N LYS A 37 -2.58 -4.35 3.94
CA LYS A 37 -1.93 -5.35 3.11
C LYS A 37 -2.23 -6.73 3.67
N PHE A 38 -2.48 -7.68 2.78
CA PHE A 38 -2.63 -9.09 3.08
C PHE A 38 -1.72 -9.93 2.21
N ILE A 39 -1.33 -11.09 2.71
CA ILE A 39 -0.66 -12.12 1.92
C ILE A 39 -1.50 -13.39 1.91
N CYS A 40 -1.63 -13.97 0.72
CA CYS A 40 -2.29 -15.25 0.52
C CYS A 40 -1.28 -16.24 -0.07
N ALA A 41 -1.11 -17.39 0.61
CA ALA A 41 -0.35 -18.51 0.09
C ALA A 41 -1.25 -19.34 -0.83
N ILE A 42 -0.98 -19.31 -2.13
CA ILE A 42 -1.72 -20.11 -3.11
C ILE A 42 -0.95 -21.40 -3.35
N GLN A 43 -1.59 -22.53 -3.07
CA GLN A 43 -1.07 -23.85 -3.42
C GLN A 43 -1.44 -24.17 -4.86
N ASN A 44 -0.43 -24.39 -5.71
CA ASN A 44 -0.66 -24.79 -7.09
C ASN A 44 -1.10 -26.27 -7.13
N GLN A 45 -2.39 -26.54 -7.34
CA GLN A 45 -2.93 -27.90 -7.39
C GLN A 45 -2.64 -28.65 -8.71
N ASN A 46 -2.00 -28.01 -9.70
CA ASN A 46 -1.83 -28.57 -11.06
C ASN A 46 -0.57 -29.41 -11.28
N ILE A 47 0.05 -29.99 -10.24
CA ILE A 47 1.24 -30.84 -10.40
C ILE A 47 0.85 -32.30 -10.11
N LYS A 48 0.68 -33.11 -11.18
CA LYS A 48 0.44 -34.57 -11.14
C LYS A 48 1.60 -35.39 -10.52
N ASN A 49 2.60 -34.74 -9.93
CA ASN A 49 3.73 -35.38 -9.25
C ASN A 49 3.65 -35.12 -7.74
N LEU A 50 3.32 -36.17 -6.98
CA LEU A 50 3.28 -36.21 -5.51
C LEU A 50 4.61 -35.79 -4.82
N TYR A 51 5.70 -35.68 -5.58
CA TYR A 51 7.03 -35.34 -5.09
C TYR A 51 7.39 -33.85 -5.17
N ASN A 52 6.63 -33.00 -5.88
CA ASN A 52 6.99 -31.58 -6.09
C ASN A 52 5.85 -30.58 -5.79
N ASN A 53 5.13 -30.83 -4.69
CA ASN A 53 3.91 -30.09 -4.31
C ASN A 53 4.15 -28.74 -3.58
N TYR A 54 5.36 -28.18 -3.60
CA TYR A 54 5.76 -27.10 -2.67
C TYR A 54 6.08 -25.75 -3.32
N ASN A 55 5.59 -25.49 -4.53
CA ASN A 55 5.63 -24.14 -5.10
C ASN A 55 4.42 -23.34 -4.57
N THR A 56 4.48 -22.93 -3.31
CA THR A 56 3.55 -21.94 -2.76
C THR A 56 3.93 -20.57 -3.30
N ILE A 57 3.07 -19.99 -4.13
CA ILE A 57 3.25 -18.62 -4.60
C ILE A 57 2.57 -17.72 -3.57
N ILE A 58 3.37 -16.86 -2.93
CA ILE A 58 2.86 -15.84 -2.03
C ILE A 58 2.44 -14.65 -2.89
N LYS A 59 1.16 -14.31 -2.84
CA LYS A 59 0.62 -13.12 -3.50
C LYS A 59 0.20 -12.10 -2.47
N GLU A 60 0.65 -10.88 -2.69
CA GLU A 60 0.26 -9.71 -1.91
C GLU A 60 -1.04 -9.12 -2.47
N TYR A 61 -1.94 -8.76 -1.58
CA TYR A 61 -3.20 -8.11 -1.89
C TYR A 61 -3.35 -6.87 -1.00
N HIS A 62 -4.05 -5.86 -1.52
CA HIS A 62 -4.36 -4.65 -0.77
C HIS A 62 -5.88 -4.52 -0.61
N ASN A 63 -6.32 -4.19 0.60
CA ASN A 63 -7.69 -3.78 0.84
C ASN A 63 -7.87 -2.35 0.33
N LEU A 64 -8.59 -2.18 -0.77
CA LEU A 64 -8.88 -0.85 -1.33
C LEU A 64 -10.18 -0.24 -0.82
N SER A 65 -10.84 -0.86 0.17
CA SER A 65 -12.00 -0.25 0.82
C SER A 65 -11.65 1.11 1.39
N SER A 66 -12.62 2.00 1.46
CA SER A 66 -12.41 3.29 2.12
C SER A 66 -12.17 3.10 3.62
N GLY A 67 -11.23 3.86 4.15
CA GLY A 67 -10.98 3.96 5.59
C GLY A 67 -11.97 4.91 6.27
N ILE A 68 -11.71 5.19 7.54
CA ILE A 68 -12.47 6.19 8.29
C ILE A 68 -12.17 7.57 7.71
N LEU A 69 -13.21 8.41 7.59
CA LEU A 69 -13.09 9.75 7.04
C LEU A 69 -13.06 10.76 8.18
N ASN A 70 -11.99 11.55 8.25
CA ASN A 70 -11.77 12.55 9.28
C ASN A 70 -11.91 13.97 8.72
N HIS A 71 -12.82 14.75 9.27
CA HIS A 71 -13.12 16.11 8.84
C HIS A 71 -12.14 17.12 9.45
N THR A 72 -11.04 17.41 8.75
CA THR A 72 -10.01 18.34 9.23
C THR A 72 -10.35 19.82 9.02
N ARG A 73 -11.36 20.13 8.18
CA ARG A 73 -11.77 21.50 7.78
C ARG A 73 -10.66 22.33 7.12
N ARG A 74 -9.55 21.70 6.73
CA ARG A 74 -8.44 22.36 6.04
C ARG A 74 -8.59 22.20 4.53
N ASN A 75 -8.52 23.30 3.78
CA ASN A 75 -8.76 23.29 2.33
C ASN A 75 -7.77 22.43 1.52
N LEU A 76 -6.56 22.24 2.04
CA LEU A 76 -5.51 21.43 1.43
C LEU A 76 -5.60 19.95 1.78
N ASP A 77 -6.57 19.57 2.60
CA ASP A 77 -6.81 18.18 2.92
C ASP A 77 -7.89 17.67 1.98
N VAL A 78 -7.58 16.64 1.21
CA VAL A 78 -8.49 16.08 0.20
C VAL A 78 -8.75 14.60 0.43
N PHE A 79 -10.00 14.22 0.21
CA PHE A 79 -10.41 12.84 0.11
C PHE A 79 -10.75 12.51 -1.34
N ILE A 80 -10.24 11.39 -1.85
CA ILE A 80 -10.52 10.94 -3.21
C ILE A 80 -11.60 9.87 -3.16
N LYS A 81 -12.73 10.11 -3.83
CA LYS A 81 -13.84 9.15 -3.86
C LYS A 81 -13.55 7.99 -4.81
N ASN A 82 -14.16 6.85 -4.53
CA ASN A 82 -14.12 5.63 -5.35
C ASN A 82 -12.68 5.12 -5.59
N ASP A 83 -12.44 4.48 -6.72
CA ASP A 83 -11.15 3.89 -7.12
C ASP A 83 -10.13 4.90 -7.64
N GLY A 84 -10.27 6.18 -7.28
CA GLY A 84 -9.38 7.25 -7.77
C GLY A 84 -8.08 7.37 -6.98
N TRP A 85 -6.99 7.69 -7.65
CA TRP A 85 -5.67 7.88 -7.03
C TRP A 85 -5.10 9.25 -7.39
N LEU A 86 -4.37 9.86 -6.45
CA LEU A 86 -3.55 11.04 -6.72
C LEU A 86 -2.21 10.62 -7.30
N THR A 87 -1.75 11.33 -8.33
CA THR A 87 -0.42 11.11 -8.90
C THR A 87 0.60 12.04 -8.25
N VAL A 88 1.71 11.46 -7.80
CA VAL A 88 2.88 12.15 -7.26
C VAL A 88 4.13 11.73 -8.03
N LYS A 89 5.18 12.55 -7.96
CA LYS A 89 6.53 12.19 -8.42
C LYS A 89 7.35 11.74 -7.23
N ASP A 90 7.90 10.54 -7.36
CA ASP A 90 8.91 10.02 -6.45
C ASP A 90 10.23 10.82 -6.57
N LEU A 91 11.18 10.55 -5.68
CA LEU A 91 12.51 11.17 -5.68
C LEU A 91 13.26 10.96 -7.00
N ASP A 92 13.05 9.82 -7.65
CA ASP A 92 13.62 9.50 -8.96
C ASP A 92 12.87 10.15 -10.14
N GLY A 93 11.83 10.94 -9.87
CA GLY A 93 10.98 11.58 -10.88
C GLY A 93 9.96 10.65 -11.54
N GLN A 94 9.87 9.37 -11.12
CA GLN A 94 8.87 8.42 -11.59
C GLN A 94 7.47 8.76 -11.04
N GLU A 95 6.42 8.54 -11.85
CA GLU A 95 5.04 8.68 -11.38
C GLU A 95 4.69 7.54 -10.42
N ALA A 96 4.17 7.93 -9.26
CA ALA A 96 3.66 7.06 -8.24
C ALA A 96 2.26 7.53 -7.81
N TYR A 97 1.55 6.67 -7.10
CA TYR A 97 0.14 6.84 -6.80
C TYR A 97 -0.11 6.75 -5.30
N THR A 98 -0.98 7.61 -4.80
CA THR A 98 -1.32 7.65 -3.38
C THR A 98 -2.79 7.98 -3.16
N LYS A 99 -3.32 7.45 -2.05
CA LYS A 99 -4.63 7.84 -1.48
C LYS A 99 -4.49 8.93 -0.42
N ASN A 100 -3.26 9.23 0.00
CA ASN A 100 -3.01 10.29 0.97
C ASN A 100 -3.29 11.64 0.32
N GLY A 101 -4.26 12.38 0.87
CA GLY A 101 -4.60 13.72 0.41
C GLY A 101 -4.18 14.84 1.36
N HIS A 102 -3.24 14.60 2.26
CA HIS A 102 -2.67 15.64 3.12
C HIS A 102 -1.66 16.49 2.32
N LEU A 103 -2.17 17.48 1.58
CA LEU A 103 -1.35 18.34 0.73
C LEU A 103 -0.67 19.43 1.56
N LYS A 104 0.62 19.63 1.31
CA LYS A 104 1.42 20.73 1.87
C LYS A 104 1.99 21.58 0.76
N ILE A 105 2.30 22.83 1.09
CA ILE A 105 3.01 23.73 0.19
C ILE A 105 4.48 23.68 0.61
N SER A 106 5.35 23.27 -0.30
CA SER A 106 6.80 23.25 -0.07
C SER A 106 7.42 24.65 -0.21
N SER A 107 8.64 24.85 0.29
CA SER A 107 9.42 26.09 0.13
C SER A 107 9.58 26.50 -1.34
N ASN A 108 9.60 25.52 -2.23
CA ASN A 108 9.71 25.72 -3.68
C ASN A 108 8.36 26.09 -4.34
N LYS A 109 7.34 26.46 -3.54
CA LYS A 109 6.00 26.86 -3.99
C LYS A 109 5.23 25.80 -4.77
N LYS A 110 5.60 24.53 -4.57
CA LYS A 110 4.92 23.36 -5.15
C LYS A 110 4.05 22.65 -4.12
N LEU A 111 3.00 21.98 -4.59
CA LEU A 111 2.24 21.05 -3.76
C LEU A 111 3.02 19.76 -3.56
N THR A 112 3.13 19.33 -2.30
CA THR A 112 3.77 18.07 -1.93
C THR A 112 2.91 17.24 -0.99
N ILE A 113 3.05 15.92 -1.08
CA ILE A 113 2.47 14.93 -0.17
C ILE A 113 3.62 14.09 0.37
N GLN A 114 3.81 14.08 1.69
CA GLN A 114 4.94 13.36 2.32
C GLN A 114 6.32 13.69 1.73
N GLY A 115 6.50 14.91 1.20
CA GLY A 115 7.74 15.34 0.54
C GLY A 115 7.78 15.15 -0.98
N ASN A 116 6.86 14.36 -1.55
CA ASN A 116 6.78 14.06 -2.98
C ASN A 116 5.95 15.10 -3.72
N GLU A 117 6.40 15.54 -4.89
CA GLU A 117 5.72 16.57 -5.69
C GLU A 117 4.43 16.04 -6.31
N VAL A 118 3.34 16.80 -6.20
CA VAL A 118 2.05 16.42 -6.78
C VAL A 118 2.01 16.76 -8.26
N VAL A 119 1.58 15.81 -9.09
CA VAL A 119 1.52 15.99 -10.54
C VAL A 119 0.19 16.63 -10.94
N GLY A 120 0.27 17.72 -11.70
CA GLY A 120 -0.89 18.34 -12.32
C GLY A 120 -1.28 17.67 -13.64
N ASN A 121 -2.55 17.80 -14.03
CA ASN A 121 -3.04 17.39 -15.34
C ASN A 121 -2.59 18.40 -16.40
N ASN A 122 -1.50 18.10 -17.10
CA ASN A 122 -0.90 18.93 -18.16
C ASN A 122 -0.59 20.38 -17.75
N CYS A 123 -0.36 20.64 -16.45
CA CYS A 123 0.01 21.94 -15.92
C CYS A 123 1.02 21.79 -14.78
N ASN A 124 2.00 22.69 -14.70
CA ASN A 124 2.83 22.82 -13.49
C ASN A 124 2.02 23.56 -12.42
N ILE A 125 1.94 23.00 -11.21
CA ILE A 125 1.18 23.60 -10.11
C ILE A 125 2.15 24.48 -9.30
N GLU A 126 2.25 25.75 -9.69
CA GLU A 126 2.98 26.76 -8.93
C GLU A 126 2.03 27.62 -8.12
N ILE A 127 2.28 27.73 -6.82
CA ILE A 127 1.42 28.43 -5.89
C ILE A 127 2.00 29.84 -5.62
N PRO A 128 1.28 30.92 -5.99
CA PRO A 128 1.70 32.26 -5.61
C PRO A 128 1.67 32.50 -4.10
N ASN A 129 2.42 33.49 -3.61
CA ASN A 129 2.48 33.80 -2.17
C ASN A 129 1.17 34.44 -1.68
N ASN A 130 0.84 34.18 -0.40
CA ASN A 130 -0.23 34.86 0.35
C ASN A 130 -1.66 34.68 -0.22
N ILE A 131 -1.99 33.49 -0.70
CA ILE A 131 -3.32 33.13 -1.20
C ILE A 131 -3.93 32.01 -0.38
N THR A 132 -5.26 32.01 -0.28
CA THR A 132 -5.99 30.85 0.23
C THR A 132 -6.29 29.93 -0.96
N LEU A 133 -5.86 28.67 -0.86
CA LEU A 133 -6.15 27.66 -1.86
C LEU A 133 -7.46 26.96 -1.54
N LYS A 134 -8.22 26.63 -2.57
CA LYS A 134 -9.40 25.78 -2.50
C LYS A 134 -9.34 24.78 -3.64
N ILE A 135 -9.65 23.53 -3.33
CA ILE A 135 -9.66 22.46 -4.31
C ILE A 135 -11.12 22.07 -4.56
N LEU A 136 -11.55 22.20 -5.80
CA LEU A 136 -12.90 21.88 -6.25
C LEU A 136 -13.10 20.37 -6.40
N SER A 137 -14.36 19.93 -6.46
CA SER A 137 -14.71 18.51 -6.52
C SER A 137 -14.21 17.76 -7.76
N ASN A 138 -13.81 18.49 -8.80
CA ASN A 138 -13.24 17.98 -10.04
C ASN A 138 -11.71 18.00 -10.08
N GLY A 139 -11.03 18.26 -8.95
CA GLY A 139 -9.56 18.32 -8.93
C GLY A 139 -8.97 19.66 -9.34
N ILE A 140 -9.79 20.65 -9.71
CA ILE A 140 -9.30 21.99 -10.06
C ILE A 140 -8.88 22.73 -8.79
N ILE A 141 -7.67 23.29 -8.83
CA ILE A 141 -7.10 24.12 -7.78
C ILE A 141 -7.39 25.58 -8.13
N THR A 142 -8.16 26.23 -7.27
CA THR A 142 -8.48 27.66 -7.35
C THR A 142 -7.79 28.41 -6.22
N SER A 143 -7.23 29.57 -6.52
CA SER A 143 -6.77 30.52 -5.52
C SER A 143 -7.82 31.60 -5.31
N THR A 144 -8.09 31.91 -4.06
CA THR A 144 -8.92 33.05 -3.69
C THR A 144 -8.02 34.14 -3.13
N ILE A 145 -7.99 35.29 -3.81
CA ILE A 145 -7.28 36.49 -3.34
C ILE A 145 -8.35 37.45 -2.80
N LYS A 146 -8.20 37.88 -1.55
CA LYS A 146 -8.99 38.99 -1.00
C LYS A 146 -8.26 40.30 -1.33
N LYS A 147 -8.76 41.05 -2.30
CA LYS A 147 -8.38 42.45 -2.54
C LYS A 147 -9.60 43.34 -2.36
N ASN A 148 -9.51 44.34 -1.48
CA ASN A 148 -10.51 45.41 -1.30
C ASN A 148 -11.99 44.94 -1.33
N LYS A 149 -12.36 43.98 -0.46
CA LYS A 149 -13.72 43.42 -0.32
C LYS A 149 -14.26 42.58 -1.49
N HIS A 150 -13.52 42.40 -2.58
CA HIS A 150 -13.84 41.42 -3.63
C HIS A 150 -12.98 40.15 -3.50
N ILE A 151 -13.64 38.99 -3.59
CA ILE A 151 -12.99 37.68 -3.67
C ILE A 151 -12.80 37.38 -5.14
N ILE A 152 -11.55 37.39 -5.60
CA ILE A 152 -11.22 37.01 -6.98
C ILE A 152 -10.73 35.56 -6.93
N GLU A 153 -11.43 34.68 -7.66
CA GLU A 153 -11.05 33.27 -7.81
C GLU A 153 -10.28 33.08 -9.11
N ASN A 154 -9.00 32.71 -9.03
CA ASN A 154 -8.17 32.39 -10.19
C ASN A 154 -7.88 30.89 -10.24
N LYS A 155 -8.00 30.28 -11.42
CA LYS A 155 -7.62 28.88 -11.64
C LYS A 155 -6.10 28.77 -11.77
N ILE A 156 -5.45 28.02 -10.88
CA ILE A 156 -4.00 27.75 -10.95
C ILE A 156 -3.74 26.53 -11.84
N GLY A 157 -4.51 25.46 -11.64
CA GLY A 157 -4.28 24.19 -12.32
C GLY A 157 -5.28 23.12 -11.91
N SER A 158 -5.01 21.87 -12.26
CA SER A 158 -5.81 20.72 -11.87
C SER A 158 -4.93 19.55 -11.47
N LEU A 159 -5.33 18.82 -10.44
CA LEU A 159 -4.67 17.60 -9.99
C LEU A 159 -4.81 16.48 -11.03
N LYS A 160 -3.77 15.69 -11.23
CA LYS A 160 -3.86 14.44 -12.01
C LYS A 160 -4.47 13.36 -11.13
N LEU A 161 -5.66 12.89 -11.52
CA LEU A 161 -6.41 11.84 -10.85
C LEU A 161 -6.53 10.67 -11.81
N VAL A 162 -6.18 9.46 -11.36
CA VAL A 162 -6.17 8.28 -12.21
C VAL A 162 -6.97 7.15 -11.59
N ARG A 163 -7.55 6.30 -12.42
CA ARG A 163 -8.19 5.06 -11.99
C ARG A 163 -7.27 3.91 -12.34
N ILE A 164 -6.90 3.11 -11.35
CA ILE A 164 -5.99 1.98 -11.54
C ILE A 164 -6.67 0.73 -10.97
N PRO A 165 -6.76 -0.37 -11.73
CA PRO A 165 -7.25 -1.63 -11.21
C PRO A 165 -6.31 -2.17 -10.12
N SER A 166 -6.89 -2.78 -9.09
CA SER A 166 -6.16 -3.28 -7.90
C SER A 166 -5.07 -4.30 -8.20
N GLN A 167 -5.21 -5.05 -9.30
CA GLN A 167 -4.31 -6.15 -9.68
C GLN A 167 -2.96 -5.66 -10.21
N ASP A 168 -2.91 -4.41 -10.66
CA ASP A 168 -1.72 -3.82 -11.28
C ASP A 168 -0.92 -2.94 -10.31
N LEU A 169 -1.38 -2.79 -9.07
CA LEU A 169 -0.76 -1.93 -8.07
C LEU A 169 0.19 -2.73 -7.18
N ILE A 170 1.40 -2.20 -7.01
CA ILE A 170 2.38 -2.69 -6.03
C ILE A 170 2.76 -1.52 -5.13
N GLN A 171 2.65 -1.70 -3.83
CA GLN A 171 3.18 -0.77 -2.86
C GLN A 171 4.68 -1.01 -2.64
N LYS A 172 5.49 0.04 -2.71
CA LYS A 172 6.91 -0.02 -2.34
C LYS A 172 7.13 0.43 -0.88
N GLU A 173 8.36 0.27 -0.40
CA GLU A 173 8.77 0.63 0.97
C GLU A 173 8.58 2.12 1.31
N ASN A 174 8.58 3.00 0.31
CA ASN A 174 8.28 4.42 0.50
C ASN A 174 6.78 4.72 0.73
N GLY A 175 5.93 3.70 0.82
CA GLY A 175 4.51 3.81 1.08
C GLY A 175 3.66 4.20 -0.14
N LEU A 176 4.31 4.48 -1.28
CA LEU A 176 3.64 4.84 -2.53
C LEU A 176 3.33 3.59 -3.38
N PHE A 177 2.31 3.73 -4.23
CA PHE A 177 1.89 2.68 -5.15
C PHE A 177 2.45 2.92 -6.55
N TYR A 178 2.86 1.85 -7.21
CA TYR A 178 3.40 1.84 -8.57
C TYR A 178 2.64 0.84 -9.41
N ILE A 179 2.65 1.06 -10.72
CA ILE A 179 2.11 0.10 -11.68
C ILE A 179 3.13 -1.03 -11.86
N ARG A 180 2.66 -2.28 -11.80
CA ARG A 180 3.47 -3.47 -12.07
C ARG A 180 3.91 -3.47 -13.53
N LYS A 181 5.23 -3.61 -13.77
CA LYS A 181 5.85 -3.57 -15.11
C LYS A 181 5.44 -4.70 -16.07
N ASN A 182 4.67 -5.70 -15.63
CA ASN A 182 4.32 -6.91 -16.40
C ASN A 182 2.93 -6.88 -17.06
N TYR A 183 2.36 -5.70 -17.32
CA TYR A 183 1.19 -5.64 -18.20
C TYR A 183 1.64 -5.72 -19.67
N ASP A 184 1.81 -6.96 -20.13
CA ASP A 184 2.18 -7.35 -21.49
C ASP A 184 0.98 -7.28 -22.46
N SER A 185 0.17 -6.22 -22.34
CA SER A 185 -0.96 -5.96 -23.23
C SER A 185 -1.24 -4.47 -23.37
N LEU A 186 -0.22 -3.67 -23.66
CA LEU A 186 -0.30 -2.56 -24.62
C LEU A 186 1.05 -1.85 -24.72
N ASN A 187 1.84 -2.24 -25.72
CA ASN A 187 2.69 -1.29 -26.43
C ASN A 187 1.81 -0.17 -27.00
N LYS A 188 1.54 0.88 -26.20
CA LYS A 188 1.26 2.26 -26.60
C LYS A 188 0.86 3.05 -25.37
N TYR A 189 1.43 4.24 -25.26
CA TYR A 189 1.31 5.22 -24.19
C TYR A 189 2.33 5.00 -23.07
N HIS A 190 3.23 5.98 -22.97
CA HIS A 190 4.14 6.27 -21.87
C HIS A 190 3.60 5.85 -20.50
N GLN A 191 4.53 5.57 -19.58
CA GLN A 191 4.41 5.17 -18.15
C GLN A 191 3.46 5.99 -17.24
N THR A 192 2.48 6.69 -17.81
CA THR A 192 1.66 7.72 -17.21
C THR A 192 0.20 7.51 -17.61
N ILE A 193 -0.68 7.22 -16.65
CA ILE A 193 -2.12 7.05 -16.91
C ILE A 193 -2.75 8.43 -17.11
N ASN A 194 -3.66 8.56 -18.08
CA ASN A 194 -4.36 9.83 -18.33
C ASN A 194 -5.32 10.19 -17.19
N HIS A 195 -5.54 11.49 -16.98
CA HIS A 195 -6.48 11.97 -15.98
C HIS A 195 -7.90 11.49 -16.29
N ASN A 196 -8.60 10.95 -15.28
CA ASN A 196 -10.00 10.54 -15.39
C ASN A 196 -10.92 11.60 -14.77
N ASN A 197 -11.78 12.21 -15.61
CA ASN A 197 -12.72 13.28 -15.22
C ASN A 197 -13.92 12.80 -14.37
N GLU A 198 -14.16 11.48 -14.27
CA GLU A 198 -15.24 10.92 -13.46
C GLU A 198 -14.89 10.88 -11.97
N ILE A 199 -13.60 10.90 -11.65
CA ILE A 199 -13.14 10.86 -10.27
C ILE A 199 -13.46 12.20 -9.61
N ARG A 200 -14.15 12.12 -8.48
CA ARG A 200 -14.46 13.28 -7.64
C ARG A 200 -13.61 13.26 -6.39
N ILE A 201 -13.26 14.45 -5.94
CA ILE A 201 -12.58 14.67 -4.67
C ILE A 201 -13.47 15.52 -3.74
N GLN A 202 -13.18 15.45 -2.46
CA GLN A 202 -13.84 16.25 -1.44
C GLN A 202 -12.77 16.92 -0.58
N SER A 203 -12.77 18.25 -0.56
CA SER A 203 -11.85 19.05 0.24
C SER A 203 -12.34 19.15 1.70
N GLY A 204 -11.42 19.36 2.64
CA GLY A 204 -11.68 19.51 4.07
C GLY A 204 -11.78 18.19 4.84
N MET A 205 -11.32 17.09 4.24
CA MET A 205 -11.42 15.75 4.81
C MET A 205 -10.21 14.90 4.40
N LEU A 206 -9.74 14.05 5.32
CA LEU A 206 -8.71 13.05 5.07
C LEU A 206 -9.30 11.65 5.26
N GLU A 207 -8.77 10.71 4.50
CA GLU A 207 -8.97 9.28 4.73
C GLU A 207 -7.88 8.77 5.67
N GLU A 208 -8.31 8.15 6.78
CA GLU A 208 -7.43 7.41 7.67
C GLU A 208 -7.17 6.00 7.12
N SER A 209 -6.24 5.28 7.75
CA SER A 209 -5.95 3.90 7.39
C SER A 209 -7.21 3.03 7.51
N ASN A 210 -7.37 2.06 6.61
CA ASN A 210 -8.43 1.05 6.73
C ASN A 210 -7.99 -0.18 7.57
N VAL A 211 -6.82 -0.11 8.20
CA VAL A 211 -6.31 -1.15 9.10
C VAL A 211 -7.13 -1.19 10.39
N ASN A 212 -7.61 -2.38 10.75
CA ASN A 212 -8.24 -2.61 12.04
C ASN A 212 -7.19 -3.10 13.07
N ALA A 213 -6.85 -2.26 14.05
CA ALA A 213 -5.85 -2.57 15.08
C ALA A 213 -6.18 -3.84 15.86
N SER A 214 -7.41 -3.96 16.35
CA SER A 214 -7.82 -5.09 17.19
C SER A 214 -7.69 -6.41 16.44
N GLN A 215 -8.15 -6.44 15.19
CA GLN A 215 -8.04 -7.63 14.35
C GLN A 215 -6.58 -7.98 14.03
N ASN A 216 -5.77 -6.99 13.63
CA ASN A 216 -4.36 -7.22 13.30
C ASN A 216 -3.55 -7.64 14.54
N MET A 217 -3.84 -7.14 15.73
CA MET A 217 -3.18 -7.57 16.97
C MET A 217 -3.51 -9.02 17.33
N ILE A 218 -4.77 -9.43 17.19
CA ILE A 218 -5.18 -10.83 17.39
C ILE A 218 -4.47 -11.73 16.38
N GLU A 219 -4.42 -11.31 15.12
CA GLU A 219 -3.74 -12.05 14.06
C GLU A 219 -2.23 -12.15 14.31
N MET A 220 -1.60 -11.09 14.81
CA MET A 220 -0.18 -11.06 15.20
C MET A 220 0.13 -12.10 16.28
N ILE A 221 -0.69 -12.16 17.34
CA ILE A 221 -0.51 -13.12 18.43
C ILE A 221 -0.75 -14.55 17.94
N SER A 222 -1.80 -14.76 17.14
CA SER A 222 -2.09 -16.07 16.55
C SER A 222 -0.95 -16.54 15.64
N ASN A 223 -0.41 -15.65 14.81
CA ASN A 223 0.68 -15.94 13.89
C ASN A 223 1.98 -16.29 14.65
N ALA A 224 2.30 -15.54 15.70
CA ALA A 224 3.43 -15.84 16.59
C ALA A 224 3.31 -17.22 17.26
N ARG A 225 2.12 -17.57 17.78
CA ARG A 225 1.86 -18.91 18.37
C ARG A 225 1.98 -20.02 17.34
N GLN A 226 1.50 -19.80 16.11
CA GLN A 226 1.66 -20.77 15.02
C GLN A 226 3.13 -20.96 14.68
N PHE A 227 3.93 -19.89 14.64
CA PHE A 227 5.37 -19.97 14.39
C PHE A 227 6.08 -20.76 15.49
N GLU A 228 5.78 -20.49 16.76
CA GLU A 228 6.31 -21.26 17.90
C GLU A 228 5.95 -22.75 17.80
N MET A 229 4.72 -23.07 17.38
CA MET A 229 4.29 -24.45 17.14
C MET A 229 5.11 -25.12 16.03
N GLN A 230 5.37 -24.43 14.92
CA GLN A 230 6.23 -24.97 13.84
C GLN A 230 7.66 -25.21 14.33
N MET A 231 8.22 -24.31 15.14
CA MET A 231 9.56 -24.50 15.72
C MET A 231 9.60 -25.69 16.66
N LYS A 232 8.57 -25.87 17.51
CA LYS A 232 8.46 -27.06 18.36
C LYS A 232 8.40 -28.36 17.54
N MET A 233 7.67 -28.37 16.42
CA MET A 233 7.62 -29.54 15.52
C MET A 233 8.98 -29.88 14.93
N ILE A 234 9.79 -28.87 14.58
CA ILE A 234 11.17 -29.07 14.12
C ILE A 234 12.01 -29.68 15.24
N SER A 235 12.00 -29.09 16.44
CA SER A 235 12.76 -29.61 17.59
C SER A 235 12.35 -31.04 17.98
N MET A 236 11.06 -31.39 17.91
CA MET A 236 10.60 -32.75 18.15
C MET A 236 11.09 -33.73 17.09
N CYS A 237 11.20 -33.30 15.82
CA CYS A 237 11.80 -34.12 14.77
C CYS A 237 13.30 -34.35 15.04
N ASP A 238 14.03 -33.32 15.45
CA ASP A 238 15.46 -33.42 15.78
C ASP A 238 15.69 -34.36 16.96
N GLN A 239 14.93 -34.22 18.04
CA GLN A 239 14.99 -35.13 19.20
C GLN A 239 14.69 -36.58 18.80
N ASN A 240 13.67 -36.81 17.98
CA ASN A 240 13.36 -38.16 17.49
C ASN A 240 14.49 -38.75 16.64
N ALA A 241 15.22 -37.91 15.89
CA ALA A 241 16.37 -38.35 15.09
C ALA A 241 17.52 -38.78 15.99
N GLU A 242 17.80 -38.00 17.04
CA GLU A 242 18.81 -38.33 18.05
C GLU A 242 18.47 -39.64 18.77
N TYR A 243 17.23 -39.82 19.22
CA TYR A 243 16.78 -41.08 19.84
C TYR A 243 16.94 -42.27 18.91
N ALA A 244 16.58 -42.13 17.63
CA ALA A 244 16.78 -43.19 16.64
C ALA A 244 18.26 -43.54 16.44
N ASN A 245 19.14 -42.54 16.37
CA ASN A 245 20.58 -42.74 16.25
C ASN A 245 21.17 -43.43 17.48
N HIS A 246 20.70 -43.09 18.68
CA HIS A 246 21.11 -43.79 19.91
C HIS A 246 20.72 -45.27 19.89
N LEU A 247 19.53 -45.63 19.40
CA LEU A 247 19.12 -47.03 19.26
C LEU A 247 19.98 -47.80 18.26
N ILE A 248 20.43 -47.17 17.18
CA ILE A 248 21.33 -47.79 16.19
C ILE A 248 22.71 -48.05 16.81
N ASN A 249 23.23 -47.10 17.59
CA ASN A 249 24.55 -47.22 18.22
C ASN A 249 24.61 -48.22 19.39
N ILE A 250 23.48 -48.57 20.01
CA ILE A 250 23.42 -49.56 21.10
C ILE A 250 23.41 -51.00 20.57
N ASN A 251 23.03 -51.20 19.30
CA ASN A 251 22.91 -52.52 18.66
C ASN A 251 24.10 -52.91 17.77
N ASN A 252 25.19 -52.12 17.77
CA ASN A 252 26.49 -52.43 17.17
C ASN A 252 27.58 -52.43 18.24
#